data_AF-A0A7S4T5S9-F1
#
_entry.id   AF-A0A7S4T5S9-F1
#
_cell.length_a   1.000
_cell.length_b   1.000
_cell.length_c   1.000
_cell.angle_alpha   90.00
_cell.angle_beta   90.00
_cell.angle_gamma   90.00
#
_symmetry.space_group_name_H-M   'P 1'
#
loop_
_entity.id
_entity.type
_entity.pdbx_description
1 polymer ?
#
loop_
_entity_poly.entity_id
_entity_poly.type
_entity_poly.pdbx_seq_one_letter_code
_entity_poly.pdbx_strand_id
1 'polypeptide(L)'
;ALSLQRDLYEGFSREDFQAALGSLRAKHAPGSRQFNVERQKLFLTVQSEVLPRHGFQGSPKGVFQMMDALNAFNYSEEFQQLGFALSQLLGFVEPPPGERPPDESSGQAAAAGGAREGEGA
;
A
#
# COMPACT_ATOMS: atom_id res chain seq x y z
N ALA A 1 1.13 -3.60 18.66
CA ALA A 1 0.43 -3.22 17.40
C ALA A 1 0.77 -1.79 16.97
N LEU A 2 0.52 -0.76 17.80
CA LEU A 2 0.84 0.63 17.44
C LEU A 2 2.33 0.89 17.18
N SER A 3 3.22 0.39 18.04
CA SER A 3 4.68 0.55 17.83
C SER A 3 5.16 -0.09 16.52
N LEU A 4 4.63 -1.25 16.14
CA LEU A 4 4.90 -1.87 14.83
C LEU A 4 4.46 -0.98 13.66
N GLN A 5 3.25 -0.41 13.70
CA GLN A 5 2.80 0.51 12.65
C GLN A 5 3.65 1.78 12.60
N ARG A 6 4.11 2.31 13.76
CA ARG A 6 4.99 3.48 13.81
C ARG A 6 6.35 3.20 13.18
N ASP A 7 6.96 2.07 13.51
CA ASP A 7 8.24 1.66 12.93
C ASP A 7 8.14 1.45 11.41
N LEU A 8 7.02 0.87 10.94
CA LEU A 8 6.75 0.76 9.50
C LEU A 8 6.56 2.13 8.86
N TYR A 9 5.81 3.03 9.49
CA TYR A 9 5.61 4.39 9.01
C TYR A 9 6.95 5.12 8.89
N GLU A 10 7.78 5.07 9.92
CA GLU A 10 9.11 5.67 9.91
C GLU A 10 9.96 5.10 8.76
N GLY A 11 10.03 3.78 8.64
CA GLY A 11 10.80 3.11 7.58
C GLY A 11 10.32 3.47 6.16
N PHE A 12 9.01 3.54 5.95
CA PHE A 12 8.44 3.96 4.67
C PHE A 12 8.53 5.46 4.43
N SER A 13 8.63 6.28 5.47
CA SER A 13 8.74 7.74 5.34
C SER A 13 10.14 8.21 4.98
N ARG A 14 11.12 7.32 5.01
CA ARG A 14 12.51 7.64 4.66
C ARG A 14 12.62 8.14 3.21
N GLU A 15 13.47 9.14 3.02
CA GLU A 15 13.67 9.80 1.72
C GLU A 15 14.16 8.83 0.63
N ASP A 16 15.09 7.94 0.98
CA ASP A 16 15.62 6.91 0.08
C ASP A 16 14.52 5.95 -0.41
N PHE A 17 13.64 5.52 0.49
CA PHE A 17 12.49 4.69 0.15
C PHE A 17 11.50 5.43 -0.74
N GLN A 18 11.13 6.67 -0.39
CA GLN A 18 10.17 7.47 -1.17
C GLN A 18 10.71 7.81 -2.56
N ALA A 19 12.00 8.11 -2.70
CA ALA A 19 12.65 8.30 -3.99
C ALA A 19 12.62 7.02 -4.86
N ALA A 20 12.88 5.86 -4.25
CA ALA A 20 12.78 4.57 -4.94
C ALA A 20 11.33 4.26 -5.38
N LEU A 21 10.34 4.55 -4.52
CA LEU A 21 8.93 4.37 -4.82
C LEU A 21 8.45 5.30 -5.95
N GLY A 22 8.88 6.57 -5.93
CA GLY A 22 8.62 7.54 -7.01
C GLY A 22 9.23 7.09 -8.34
N SER A 23 10.49 6.65 -8.32
CA SER A 23 11.18 6.09 -9.50
C SER A 23 10.44 4.87 -10.06
N LEU A 24 9.91 4.02 -9.18
CA LEU A 24 9.13 2.85 -9.58
C LEU A 24 7.81 3.22 -10.26
N ARG A 25 7.11 4.22 -9.72
CA ARG A 25 5.86 4.76 -10.31
C ARG A 25 6.11 5.40 -11.68
N ALA A 26 7.23 6.09 -11.86
CA ALA A 26 7.60 6.68 -13.16
C ALA A 26 7.99 5.62 -14.20
N LYS A 27 8.62 4.52 -13.77
CA LYS A 27 9.16 3.49 -14.67
C LYS A 27 8.11 2.51 -15.20
N HIS A 28 7.06 2.25 -14.44
CA HIS A 28 6.08 1.23 -14.77
C HIS A 28 4.66 1.80 -14.73
N ALA A 29 3.81 1.39 -15.67
CA ALA A 29 2.39 1.72 -15.62
C ALA A 29 1.78 1.25 -14.28
N PRO A 30 0.97 2.11 -13.62
CA PRO A 30 0.25 1.74 -12.41
C PRO A 30 -0.54 0.44 -12.60
N GLY A 31 -0.46 -0.45 -11.62
CA GLY A 31 -1.17 -1.74 -11.66
C GLY A 31 -0.55 -2.81 -12.58
N SER A 32 0.50 -2.50 -13.33
CA SER A 32 1.20 -3.50 -14.14
C SER A 32 1.82 -4.61 -13.26
N ARG A 33 1.93 -5.84 -13.81
CA ARG A 33 2.53 -6.97 -13.09
C ARG A 33 3.94 -6.66 -12.60
N GLN A 34 4.74 -5.97 -13.42
CA GLN A 34 6.11 -5.57 -13.09
C GLN A 34 6.12 -4.55 -11.95
N PHE A 35 5.25 -3.54 -12.00
CA PHE A 35 5.08 -2.58 -10.91
C PHE A 35 4.74 -3.29 -9.60
N ASN A 36 3.78 -4.22 -9.61
CA ASN A 36 3.36 -4.93 -8.39
C ASN A 36 4.47 -5.81 -7.80
N VAL A 37 5.27 -6.48 -8.64
CA VAL A 37 6.39 -7.31 -8.19
C VAL A 37 7.50 -6.45 -7.59
N GLU A 38 7.93 -5.40 -8.28
CA GLU A 38 9.00 -4.52 -7.81
C GLU A 38 8.57 -3.71 -6.58
N ARG A 39 7.29 -3.31 -6.50
CA ARG A 39 6.72 -2.66 -5.32
C ARG A 39 6.75 -3.57 -4.10
N GLN A 40 6.38 -4.85 -4.25
CA GLN A 40 6.48 -5.82 -3.17
C GLN A 40 7.93 -6.01 -2.70
N LYS A 41 8.89 -6.09 -3.62
CA LYS A 41 10.32 -6.19 -3.27
C LYS A 41 10.78 -4.96 -2.50
N LEU A 42 10.42 -3.77 -2.97
CA LEU A 42 10.76 -2.51 -2.31
C LEU A 42 10.15 -2.45 -0.91
N PHE A 43 8.90 -2.87 -0.74
CA PHE A 43 8.25 -2.86 0.57
C PHE A 43 8.90 -3.85 1.53
N LEU A 44 9.34 -4.99 1.00
CA LEU A 44 10.01 -6.02 1.78
C LEU A 44 11.37 -5.54 2.32
N THR A 45 12.04 -4.55 1.72
CA THR A 45 13.31 -4.03 2.27
C THR A 45 13.07 -3.44 3.67
N VAL A 46 12.07 -2.57 3.81
CA VAL A 46 11.67 -1.98 5.09
C VAL A 46 11.08 -3.04 6.03
N GLN A 47 10.15 -3.87 5.53
CA GLN A 47 9.50 -4.88 6.35
C GLN A 47 10.49 -5.91 6.90
N SER A 48 11.53 -6.27 6.14
CA SER A 48 12.54 -7.23 6.59
C SER A 48 13.36 -6.75 7.79
N GLU A 49 13.54 -5.44 7.95
CA GLU A 49 14.23 -4.83 9.08
C GLU A 49 13.31 -4.63 10.30
N VAL A 50 12.05 -4.27 10.05
CA VAL A 50 11.08 -3.94 11.10
C VAL A 50 10.44 -5.19 11.70
N LEU A 51 9.98 -6.13 10.87
CA LEU A 51 9.21 -7.31 11.31
C LEU A 51 9.90 -8.13 12.41
N PRO A 52 11.22 -8.44 12.33
CA PRO A 52 11.91 -9.22 13.36
C PRO A 52 11.89 -8.56 14.75
N ARG A 53 11.85 -7.22 14.83
CA ARG A 53 11.79 -6.48 16.09
C ARG A 53 10.45 -6.66 16.82
N HIS A 54 9.42 -7.04 16.08
CA HIS A 54 8.05 -7.23 16.57
C HIS A 54 7.65 -8.70 16.64
N GLY A 55 8.60 -9.63 16.49
CA GLY A 55 8.35 -11.07 16.57
C GLY A 55 7.83 -11.71 15.27
N PHE A 56 7.88 -11.00 14.14
CA PHE A 56 7.51 -11.53 12.83
C PHE A 56 8.75 -11.84 12.00
N GLN A 57 8.65 -12.79 11.06
CA GLN A 57 9.75 -13.05 10.15
C GLN A 57 9.90 -11.90 9.14
N GLY A 58 11.12 -11.48 8.83
CA GLY A 58 11.42 -10.52 7.75
C GLY A 58 11.24 -11.09 6.35
N SER A 59 10.09 -11.71 6.07
CA SER A 59 9.79 -12.44 4.84
C SER A 59 8.34 -12.17 4.41
N PRO A 60 7.96 -12.46 3.16
CA PRO A 60 6.56 -12.33 2.73
C PRO A 60 5.59 -13.10 3.64
N LYS A 61 6.01 -14.27 4.16
CA LYS A 61 5.22 -15.04 5.14
C LYS A 61 5.00 -14.26 6.43
N GLY A 62 6.03 -13.60 6.95
CA GLY A 62 5.89 -12.77 8.15
C GLY A 62 5.05 -11.51 7.91
N VAL A 63 5.06 -10.95 6.69
CA VAL A 63 4.13 -9.88 6.30
C VAL A 63 2.69 -10.34 6.37
N PHE A 64 2.37 -11.54 5.87
CA PHE A 64 1.01 -12.09 5.99
C PHE A 64 0.60 -12.31 7.45
N GLN A 65 1.49 -12.87 8.27
CA GLN A 65 1.24 -13.06 9.70
C GLN A 65 1.03 -11.73 10.43
N MET A 66 1.80 -10.70 10.06
CA MET A 66 1.64 -9.36 10.59
C MET A 66 0.27 -8.80 10.22
N MET A 67 -0.14 -8.87 8.95
CA MET A 67 -1.44 -8.37 8.50
C MET A 67 -2.60 -9.05 9.24
N ASP A 68 -2.52 -10.36 9.45
CA ASP A 68 -3.51 -11.12 10.23
C ASP A 68 -3.57 -10.65 11.69
N ALA A 69 -2.41 -10.50 12.34
CA ALA A 69 -2.31 -10.01 13.72
C ALA A 69 -2.83 -8.56 13.87
N LEU A 70 -2.61 -7.72 12.86
CA LEU A 70 -3.08 -6.33 12.84
C LEU A 70 -4.59 -6.21 12.64
N ASN A 71 -5.25 -7.20 12.04
CA ASN A 71 -6.70 -7.20 11.81
C ASN A 71 -7.51 -7.08 13.11
N ALA A 72 -7.00 -7.65 14.22
CA ALA A 72 -7.61 -7.55 15.54
C ALA A 72 -7.72 -6.10 16.07
N PHE A 73 -6.96 -5.16 15.50
CA PHE A 73 -6.90 -3.76 15.94
C PHE A 73 -7.65 -2.80 15.00
N ASN A 74 -8.35 -3.32 13.99
CA ASN A 74 -9.07 -2.51 13.00
C ASN A 74 -10.17 -1.60 13.58
N TYR A 75 -10.59 -1.81 14.82
CA TYR A 75 -11.59 -0.97 15.50
C TYR A 75 -10.98 0.10 16.42
N SER A 76 -9.65 0.16 16.54
CA SER A 76 -8.96 1.20 17.32
C SER A 76 -8.76 2.45 16.47
N GLU A 77 -9.27 3.59 16.96
CA GLU A 77 -9.19 4.88 16.25
C GLU A 77 -7.73 5.31 15.98
N GLU A 78 -6.84 5.17 16.97
CA GLU A 78 -5.41 5.49 16.81
C GLU A 78 -4.74 4.58 15.77
N PHE A 79 -5.14 3.31 15.73
CA PHE A 79 -4.64 2.34 14.75
C PHE A 79 -5.13 2.64 13.33
N GLN A 80 -6.37 3.12 13.20
CA GLN A 80 -6.95 3.56 11.93
C GLN A 80 -6.27 4.83 11.41
N GLN A 81 -6.01 5.82 12.27
CA GLN A 81 -5.33 7.06 11.88
C GLN A 81 -3.94 6.78 11.32
N LEU A 82 -3.16 5.95 12.02
CA LEU A 82 -1.81 5.60 11.58
C LEU A 82 -1.83 4.69 10.34
N GLY A 83 -2.78 3.76 10.26
CA GLY A 83 -3.01 2.94 9.07
C GLY A 83 -3.40 3.76 7.84
N PHE A 84 -4.20 4.82 8.03
CA PHE A 84 -4.56 5.76 6.98
C PHE A 84 -3.36 6.58 6.50
N ALA A 85 -2.56 7.12 7.43
CA ALA A 85 -1.32 7.82 7.10
C ALA A 85 -0.35 6.93 6.31
N LEU A 86 -0.18 5.67 6.72
CA LEU A 86 0.65 4.69 6.02
C LEU A 86 0.10 4.37 4.62
N SER A 87 -1.22 4.27 4.49
CA SER A 87 -1.87 4.01 3.20
C SER A 87 -1.69 5.17 2.23
N GLN A 88 -1.79 6.42 2.69
CA GLN A 88 -1.51 7.61 1.88
C GLN A 88 -0.04 7.66 1.47
N LEU A 89 0.88 7.45 2.42
CA LEU A 89 2.33 7.44 2.19
C LEU A 89 2.73 6.43 1.10
N LEU A 90 2.07 5.28 1.08
CA LEU A 90 2.34 4.22 0.11
C LEU A 90 1.53 4.38 -1.19
N GLY A 91 0.62 5.35 -1.27
CA GLY A 91 -0.28 5.62 -2.40
C GLY A 91 -1.33 4.54 -2.63
N PHE A 92 -1.89 3.99 -1.56
CA PHE A 92 -3.06 3.09 -1.60
C PHE A 92 -4.39 3.84 -1.50
N VAL A 93 -4.37 5.07 -1.02
CA VAL A 93 -5.55 5.94 -0.90
C VAL A 93 -5.31 7.17 -1.76
N GLU A 94 -6.26 7.46 -2.64
CA GLU A 94 -6.30 8.71 -3.40
C GLU A 94 -6.72 9.84 -2.45
N PRO A 95 -6.06 11.01 -2.46
CA PRO A 95 -6.48 12.13 -1.62
C PRO A 95 -7.94 12.50 -1.91
N PRO A 96 -8.69 12.98 -0.90
CA PRO A 96 -10.07 13.41 -1.11
C PRO A 96 -10.13 14.44 -2.27
N PRO A 97 -11.19 14.39 -3.09
CA PRO A 97 -11.31 15.28 -4.25
C PRO A 97 -11.42 16.74 -3.77
N GLY A 98 -10.29 17.44 -3.75
CA GLY A 98 -10.20 18.83 -3.28
C GLY A 98 -8.77 19.37 -3.14
N GLU A 99 -7.77 18.51 -2.93
CA GLU A 99 -6.37 18.91 -2.70
C GLU A 99 -5.41 18.52 -3.83
N ARG A 100 -5.92 18.22 -5.03
CA ARG A 100 -5.04 17.98 -6.18
C ARG A 100 -4.29 19.29 -6.52
N PRO A 101 -2.94 19.32 -6.51
CA PRO A 101 -2.21 20.37 -7.19
C PRO A 101 -2.58 20.34 -8.69
N PRO A 102 -2.57 21.50 -9.39
CA PRO A 102 -3.23 21.67 -10.69
C PRO A 102 -2.60 20.91 -11.88
N ASP A 103 -1.72 19.94 -11.67
CA ASP A 103 -1.10 19.20 -12.76
C ASP A 103 -1.00 17.72 -12.40
N GLU A 104 -1.96 16.94 -12.92
CA GLU A 104 -1.83 15.56 -13.42
C GLU A 104 -3.25 15.02 -13.65
N SER A 105 -3.91 15.64 -14.63
CA SER A 105 -5.19 15.18 -15.17
C SER A 105 -4.99 13.83 -15.88
N SER A 106 -5.33 12.78 -15.15
CA SER A 106 -6.42 11.87 -15.51
C SER A 106 -6.38 11.29 -16.92
N GLY A 107 -5.93 10.03 -16.97
CA GLY A 107 -6.21 9.09 -18.05
C GLY A 107 -6.65 7.74 -17.51
N GLN A 108 -7.53 7.67 -16.51
CA GLN A 108 -8.21 6.41 -16.18
C GLN A 108 -9.52 6.61 -15.44
N ALA A 109 -10.64 6.49 -16.15
CA ALA A 109 -11.93 6.19 -15.57
C ALA A 109 -12.67 5.17 -16.44
N ALA A 110 -13.04 4.06 -15.78
CA ALA A 110 -14.16 3.15 -16.06
C ALA A 110 -14.20 2.37 -17.39
N ALA A 111 -14.10 1.04 -17.31
CA ALA A 111 -15.27 0.17 -17.10
C ALA A 111 -14.92 -1.30 -17.38
N ALA A 112 -14.98 -2.14 -16.36
CA ALA A 112 -15.19 -3.57 -16.49
C ALA A 112 -16.42 -3.93 -15.65
N GLY A 113 -17.41 -4.58 -16.26
CA GLY A 113 -18.52 -5.16 -15.52
C GLY A 113 -19.74 -5.54 -16.36
N GLY A 114 -19.80 -6.81 -16.79
CA GLY A 114 -21.08 -7.55 -16.82
C GLY A 114 -21.58 -8.05 -18.17
N ALA A 115 -21.06 -9.18 -18.64
CA ALA A 115 -21.81 -10.09 -19.51
C ALA A 115 -22.74 -10.96 -18.65
N ARG A 116 -24.02 -11.10 -19.04
CA ARG A 116 -24.83 -12.30 -18.78
C ARG A 116 -25.80 -12.54 -19.93
N GLU A 117 -25.67 -13.72 -20.51
CA GLU A 117 -26.55 -14.37 -21.49
C GLU A 117 -27.98 -14.59 -20.94
N GLY A 118 -28.94 -14.66 -21.85
CA GLY A 118 -30.34 -14.96 -21.57
C GLY A 118 -31.16 -15.10 -22.84
N GLU A 119 -30.99 -16.25 -23.50
CA GLU A 119 -31.79 -16.81 -24.59
C GLU A 119 -33.23 -17.10 -24.13
N GLY A 120 -34.22 -16.93 -25.03
CA GLY A 120 -35.51 -17.63 -24.95
C GLY A 120 -36.77 -16.75 -24.95
N ALA A 121 -37.38 -16.59 -26.13
CA ALA A 121 -38.78 -16.95 -26.45
C ALA A 121 -39.10 -16.59 -27.91
#